data_AF-A0A374WJ54-F1
#
_entry.id   AF-A0A374WJ54-F1
#
_cell.length_a   1.000
_cell.length_b   1.000
_cell.length_c   1.000
_cell.angle_alpha   90.00
_cell.angle_beta   90.00
_cell.angle_gamma   90.00
#
_symmetry.space_group_name_H-M   'P 1'
#
loop_
_entity.id
_entity.type
_entity.pdbx_description
1 polymer ?
#
loop_
_entity_poly.entity_id
_entity_poly.type
_entity_poly.pdbx_seq_one_letter_code
_entity_poly.pdbx_strand_id
1 'polypeptide(L)'
;MLFCNACTNQINVLEKNEHSENSNPFPIEPILILSSLNYQDVTMGETISLNIETNNDDEIESIHVLIVESGKPYDNETDVYYPSDDYFTGYNSYIMPAFKAGEWDYVAYAITKSNKKIYSNRVSIRVIYPDITFIQEDRESPFMSEMDAAWDEMLASSNAKDHCRREMGFIIYMTVSDIIGEDVIFYAGDLVYGRTNCSCSLPPNVTVTIDDEIIMGPDLPGRYAIAWFHTHPVNDCCGGGRNVGASNEDEMEAAKKELPGLVYDYVPTFGGIVDGYTDRNAEHVIYVFGPKRRTFK
;
A
#
# COMPACT_ATOMS: atom_id res chain seq x y z
N MET A 1 -80.96 19.21 20.41
CA MET A 1 -80.08 18.66 21.46
C MET A 1 -78.85 19.57 21.51
N LEU A 2 -78.29 20.05 22.61
CA LEU A 2 -78.66 20.17 24.03
C LEU A 2 -77.46 20.96 24.65
N PHE A 3 -77.68 22.17 25.18
CA PHE A 3 -76.77 22.99 26.03
C PHE A 3 -75.40 23.45 25.44
N CYS A 4 -74.99 24.73 25.53
CA CYS A 4 -74.53 25.53 26.70
C CYS A 4 -73.29 24.91 27.41
N ASN A 5 -72.24 25.66 27.81
CA ASN A 5 -72.17 27.09 28.10
C ASN A 5 -70.74 27.68 27.92
N ALA A 6 -70.70 29.01 28.03
CA ALA A 6 -69.63 29.95 28.38
C ALA A 6 -68.47 29.43 29.29
N CYS A 7 -67.33 30.12 29.49
CA CYS A 7 -67.08 31.58 29.51
C CYS A 7 -65.57 31.89 29.60
N THR A 8 -65.09 33.06 29.13
CA THR A 8 -63.93 33.89 29.65
C THR A 8 -62.55 33.21 29.89
N ASN A 9 -61.35 33.80 29.85
CA ASN A 9 -60.76 35.12 29.51
C ASN A 9 -59.22 34.88 29.37
N GLN A 10 -58.35 35.78 28.90
CA GLN A 10 -58.47 37.18 28.46
C GLN A 10 -57.40 37.48 27.38
N ILE A 11 -57.41 38.68 26.80
CA ILE A 11 -56.25 39.26 26.09
C ILE A 11 -55.31 39.89 27.12
N ASN A 12 -53.99 39.71 26.96
CA ASN A 12 -53.05 40.77 27.32
C ASN A 12 -51.83 40.76 26.40
N VAL A 13 -51.50 41.96 25.91
CA VAL A 13 -50.29 42.27 25.18
C VAL A 13 -49.12 42.31 26.19
N LEU A 14 -48.02 41.64 25.86
CA LEU A 14 -46.71 41.87 26.43
C LEU A 14 -45.80 42.14 25.22
N GLU A 15 -45.71 43.40 24.79
CA GLU A 15 -44.67 44.34 25.23
C GLU A 15 -43.26 43.80 24.95
N LYS A 16 -42.59 44.46 24.00
CA LYS A 16 -41.13 44.45 23.86
C LYS A 16 -40.52 44.88 25.19
N ASN A 17 -40.01 43.93 25.98
CA ASN A 17 -38.97 44.24 26.94
C ASN A 17 -37.62 44.14 26.21
N GLU A 18 -37.18 45.30 25.71
CA GLU A 18 -35.76 45.54 25.42
C GLU A 18 -34.99 45.54 26.76
N HIS A 19 -33.74 45.05 26.74
CA HIS A 19 -32.87 44.74 27.89
C HIS A 19 -33.30 43.51 28.71
N SER A 20 -32.55 42.40 28.71
CA SER A 20 -31.12 42.39 29.02
C SER A 20 -30.24 41.61 28.01
N GLU A 21 -29.41 42.34 27.26
CA GLU A 21 -28.19 41.77 26.71
C GLU A 21 -27.21 41.50 27.87
N ASN A 22 -27.15 40.25 28.34
CA ASN A 22 -26.05 39.81 29.20
C ASN A 22 -25.84 38.29 29.22
N SER A 23 -26.00 37.64 28.06
CA SER A 23 -25.15 36.50 27.74
C SER A 23 -23.91 37.06 27.05
N ASN A 24 -22.89 37.42 27.84
CA ASN A 24 -21.56 37.65 27.29
C ASN A 24 -21.13 36.29 26.70
N PRO A 25 -21.09 36.09 25.37
CA PRO A 25 -20.58 34.85 24.83
C PRO A 25 -19.08 34.95 25.03
N PHE A 26 -18.57 34.32 26.10
CA PHE A 26 -17.15 34.01 26.14
C PHE A 26 -16.82 33.35 24.81
N PRO A 27 -15.86 33.86 24.03
CA PRO A 27 -15.52 33.28 22.74
C PRO A 27 -15.26 31.80 22.98
N ILE A 28 -16.05 30.96 22.31
CA ILE A 28 -15.95 29.51 22.48
C ILE A 28 -14.61 29.14 21.87
N GLU A 29 -13.63 28.82 22.71
CA GLU A 29 -12.31 28.42 22.20
C GLU A 29 -12.50 27.31 21.17
N PRO A 30 -11.90 27.45 19.96
CA PRO A 30 -12.10 26.45 18.94
C PRO A 30 -11.55 25.10 19.41
N ILE A 31 -12.32 24.05 19.19
CA ILE A 31 -11.93 22.65 19.39
C ILE A 31 -11.86 22.04 18.00
N LEU A 32 -10.76 21.34 17.71
CA LEU A 32 -10.58 20.62 16.46
C LEU A 32 -10.66 19.11 16.76
N ILE A 33 -11.43 18.37 15.97
CA ILE A 33 -11.59 16.91 16.10
C ILE A 33 -11.21 16.28 14.76
N LEU A 34 -10.40 15.22 14.81
CA LEU A 34 -10.01 14.45 13.64
C LEU A 34 -10.61 13.05 13.73
N SER A 35 -11.17 12.56 12.63
CA SER A 35 -11.70 11.21 12.50
C SER A 35 -11.26 10.60 11.17
N SER A 36 -11.01 9.29 11.14
CA SER A 36 -10.84 8.54 9.89
C SER A 36 -12.13 7.85 9.50
N LEU A 37 -12.37 7.78 8.19
CA LEU A 37 -13.43 6.97 7.58
C LEU A 37 -12.91 5.55 7.20
N ASN A 38 -11.62 5.28 7.41
CA ASN A 38 -11.01 3.97 7.23
C ASN A 38 -11.19 3.14 8.52
N TYR A 39 -11.85 1.97 8.40
CA TYR A 39 -12.18 1.11 9.55
C TYR A 39 -11.27 -0.12 9.69
N GLN A 40 -10.27 -0.26 8.82
CA GLN A 40 -9.33 -1.39 8.74
C GLN A 40 -7.94 -0.87 8.27
N ASP A 41 -6.94 -1.74 8.26
CA ASP A 41 -5.67 -1.50 7.56
C ASP A 41 -5.93 -1.05 6.11
N VAL A 42 -5.25 0.00 5.65
CA VAL A 42 -5.38 0.56 4.31
C VAL A 42 -4.30 -0.02 3.41
N THR A 43 -4.64 -0.53 2.23
CA THR A 43 -3.63 -1.04 1.28
C THR A 43 -2.95 0.13 0.57
N MET A 44 -1.66 0.02 0.27
CA MET A 44 -0.96 1.04 -0.52
C MET A 44 -1.66 1.29 -1.86
N GLY A 45 -1.85 2.57 -2.20
CA GLY A 45 -2.64 3.01 -3.35
C GLY A 45 -4.14 3.17 -3.08
N GLU A 46 -4.70 2.58 -2.02
CA GLU A 46 -6.06 2.93 -1.58
C GLU A 46 -6.10 4.34 -0.98
N THR A 47 -7.31 4.86 -0.76
CA THR A 47 -7.52 6.21 -0.28
C THR A 47 -7.60 6.28 1.25
N ILE A 48 -6.78 7.14 1.84
CA ILE A 48 -6.92 7.60 3.23
C ILE A 48 -7.89 8.77 3.24
N SER A 49 -8.94 8.67 4.07
CA SER A 49 -10.00 9.67 4.15
C SER A 49 -10.20 10.11 5.59
N LEU A 50 -9.97 11.40 5.84
CA LEU A 50 -10.07 12.05 7.14
C LEU A 50 -11.15 13.13 7.12
N ASN A 51 -11.97 13.18 8.17
CA ASN A 51 -12.94 14.24 8.41
C ASN A 51 -12.52 15.05 9.64
N ILE A 52 -12.55 16.38 9.49
CA ILE A 52 -12.08 17.37 10.45
C ILE A 52 -13.27 18.23 10.88
N GLU A 53 -13.59 18.22 12.17
CA GLU A 53 -14.71 18.99 12.72
C GLU A 53 -14.21 20.10 13.64
N THR A 54 -14.83 21.27 13.58
CA THR A 54 -14.64 22.36 14.53
C THR A 54 -15.97 22.85 15.09
N ASN A 55 -15.97 23.33 16.33
CA ASN A 55 -17.13 23.94 16.98
C ASN A 55 -17.28 25.45 16.68
N ASN A 56 -16.34 26.05 15.96
CA ASN A 56 -16.27 27.49 15.72
C ASN A 56 -15.51 27.79 14.39
N ASP A 57 -16.13 27.45 13.25
CA ASP A 57 -15.58 27.73 11.90
C ASP A 57 -15.21 29.22 11.71
N ASP A 58 -16.02 30.13 12.28
CA ASP A 58 -15.86 31.58 12.15
C ASP A 58 -14.57 32.13 12.79
N GLU A 59 -13.89 31.39 13.66
CA GLU A 59 -12.58 31.78 14.22
C GLU A 59 -11.38 31.23 13.42
N ILE A 60 -11.61 30.25 12.53
CA ILE A 60 -10.54 29.59 11.76
C ILE A 60 -10.15 30.42 10.53
N GLU A 61 -8.84 30.44 10.24
CA GLU A 61 -8.24 31.06 9.05
C GLU A 61 -7.72 30.00 8.07
N SER A 62 -7.14 28.90 8.57
CA SER A 62 -6.78 27.72 7.75
C SER A 62 -6.72 26.44 8.59
N ILE A 63 -6.87 25.29 7.94
CA ILE A 63 -6.74 23.94 8.50
C ILE A 63 -5.66 23.20 7.70
N HIS A 64 -4.84 22.42 8.39
CA HIS A 64 -3.68 21.69 7.88
C HIS A 64 -3.67 20.28 8.46
N VAL A 65 -3.09 19.31 7.76
CA VAL A 65 -2.85 17.95 8.28
C VAL A 65 -1.36 17.69 8.38
N LEU A 66 -0.96 17.00 9.45
CA LEU A 66 0.37 16.48 9.69
C LEU A 66 0.34 14.96 9.70
N ILE A 67 1.38 14.33 9.15
CA ILE A 67 1.61 12.89 9.25
C ILE A 67 2.89 12.66 10.05
N VAL A 68 2.86 11.71 10.97
CA VAL A 68 3.96 11.40 11.90
C VAL A 68 4.09 9.89 12.01
N GLU A 69 5.31 9.34 12.14
CA GLU A 69 5.49 7.91 12.42
C GLU A 69 4.84 7.56 13.78
N SER A 70 4.05 6.48 13.83
CA SER A 70 3.24 6.10 15.00
C SER A 70 4.06 6.09 16.30
N GLY A 71 3.55 6.78 17.32
CA GLY A 71 4.20 6.90 18.62
C GLY A 71 5.36 7.91 18.71
N LYS A 72 5.72 8.63 17.64
CA LYS A 72 6.65 9.76 17.72
C LYS A 72 5.99 11.04 18.24
N PRO A 73 6.75 11.97 18.85
CA PRO A 73 6.29 13.33 19.11
C PRO A 73 5.95 14.09 17.83
N TYR A 74 4.91 14.93 17.85
CA TYR A 74 4.58 15.87 16.75
C TYR A 74 5.02 17.32 17.04
N ASP A 75 5.54 17.58 18.24
CA ASP A 75 6.13 18.86 18.67
C ASP A 75 7.62 18.99 18.31
N ASN A 76 8.18 17.98 17.65
CA ASN A 76 9.52 17.96 17.08
C ASN A 76 9.45 17.98 15.55
N GLU A 77 9.80 19.11 14.92
CA GLU A 77 9.63 19.35 13.47
C GLU A 77 10.41 18.38 12.55
N THR A 78 11.36 17.59 13.07
CA THR A 78 12.16 16.66 12.23
C THR A 78 11.43 15.39 11.83
N ASP A 79 10.38 15.01 12.57
CA ASP A 79 9.68 13.72 12.43
C ASP A 79 8.24 13.92 11.88
N VAL A 80 7.98 15.11 11.33
CA VAL A 80 6.66 15.58 10.88
C VAL A 80 6.68 15.80 9.38
N TYR A 81 5.74 15.18 8.69
CA TYR A 81 5.52 15.35 7.26
C TYR A 81 4.33 16.29 7.00
N TYR A 82 4.50 17.16 6.00
CA TYR A 82 3.58 18.23 5.63
C TYR A 82 3.03 17.94 4.22
N PRO A 83 2.00 17.08 4.09
CA PRO A 83 1.41 16.74 2.80
C PRO A 83 0.81 17.96 2.09
N SER A 84 0.60 17.85 0.78
CA SER A 84 0.04 18.95 -0.02
C SER A 84 -1.35 19.36 0.44
N ASP A 85 -1.62 20.67 0.40
CA ASP A 85 -2.95 21.25 0.58
C ASP A 85 -3.92 20.82 -0.55
N ASP A 86 -3.42 20.32 -1.68
CA ASP A 86 -4.24 19.81 -2.80
C ASP A 86 -5.14 18.61 -2.42
N TYR A 87 -4.80 17.91 -1.32
CA TYR A 87 -5.58 16.78 -0.79
C TYR A 87 -6.85 17.22 -0.02
N PHE A 88 -7.09 18.52 0.17
CA PHE A 88 -8.33 19.03 0.78
C PHE A 88 -9.50 19.07 -0.21
N THR A 89 -10.54 18.28 0.08
CA THR A 89 -11.79 18.19 -0.68
C THR A 89 -12.87 19.07 -0.06
N GLY A 90 -12.57 20.37 0.04
CA GLY A 90 -13.34 21.36 0.80
C GLY A 90 -12.66 21.71 2.12
N TYR A 91 -13.34 22.46 3.00
CA TYR A 91 -12.71 22.96 4.24
C TYR A 91 -12.36 21.89 5.28
N ASN A 92 -13.14 20.80 5.32
CA ASN A 92 -13.19 19.87 6.46
C ASN A 92 -12.88 18.40 6.09
N SER A 93 -12.58 18.12 4.83
CA SER A 93 -12.33 16.76 4.31
C SER A 93 -10.95 16.69 3.69
N TYR A 94 -10.12 15.77 4.17
CA TYR A 94 -8.76 15.56 3.68
C TYR A 94 -8.64 14.12 3.14
N ILE A 95 -8.22 14.00 1.89
CA ILE A 95 -8.24 12.75 1.12
C ILE A 95 -6.92 12.61 0.36
N MET A 96 -6.14 11.56 0.66
CA MET A 96 -4.85 11.30 0.01
C MET A 96 -4.71 9.83 -0.41
N PRO A 97 -3.92 9.50 -1.45
CA PRO A 97 -3.47 8.14 -1.70
C PRO A 97 -2.59 7.62 -0.54
N ALA A 98 -2.67 6.32 -0.25
CA ALA A 98 -1.82 5.65 0.73
C ALA A 98 -0.44 5.35 0.12
N PHE A 99 0.44 6.35 0.09
CA PHE A 99 1.73 6.27 -0.62
C PHE A 99 2.74 5.29 -0.07
N LYS A 100 2.72 5.04 1.25
CA LYS A 100 3.78 4.33 1.95
C LYS A 100 3.22 3.46 3.07
N ALA A 101 3.50 2.17 3.00
CA ALA A 101 3.16 1.25 4.07
C ALA A 101 3.91 1.61 5.37
N GLY A 102 3.24 1.47 6.50
CA GLY A 102 3.73 1.83 7.84
C GLY A 102 2.59 2.03 8.82
N GLU A 103 2.92 2.41 10.06
CA GLU A 103 1.93 2.89 11.04
C GLU A 103 2.12 4.41 11.21
N TRP A 104 1.07 5.17 10.88
CA TRP A 104 1.12 6.62 10.76
C TRP A 104 0.07 7.28 11.65
N ASP A 105 0.51 8.22 12.47
CA ASP A 105 -0.36 9.11 13.24
C ASP A 105 -0.67 10.37 12.42
N TYR A 106 -1.95 10.60 12.19
CA TYR A 106 -2.46 11.83 11.58
C TYR A 106 -2.93 12.80 12.66
N VAL A 107 -2.61 14.09 12.48
CA VAL A 107 -3.04 15.19 13.34
C VAL A 107 -3.41 16.39 12.47
N ALA A 108 -4.65 16.86 12.53
CA ALA A 108 -5.00 18.17 12.00
C ALA A 108 -4.61 19.28 12.97
N TYR A 109 -4.14 20.41 12.46
CA TYR A 109 -4.07 21.67 13.20
C TYR A 109 -4.75 22.80 12.43
N ALA A 110 -5.35 23.72 13.17
CA ALA A 110 -5.96 24.93 12.62
C ALA A 110 -5.17 26.17 13.08
N ILE A 111 -5.09 27.16 12.20
CA ILE A 111 -4.63 28.51 12.54
C ILE A 111 -5.87 29.38 12.69
N THR A 112 -6.04 30.03 13.83
CA THR A 112 -7.13 31.00 14.06
C THR A 112 -6.82 32.36 13.43
N LYS A 113 -7.84 33.21 13.27
CA LYS A 113 -7.72 34.64 12.92
C LYS A 113 -6.92 35.46 13.94
N SER A 114 -6.62 34.89 15.11
CA SER A 114 -5.72 35.45 16.13
C SER A 114 -4.29 34.88 16.06
N ASN A 115 -3.98 34.11 15.01
CA ASN A 115 -2.73 33.39 14.76
C ASN A 115 -2.33 32.39 15.87
N LYS A 116 -3.32 31.79 16.55
CA LYS A 116 -3.15 30.69 17.52
C LYS A 116 -3.22 29.36 16.76
N LYS A 117 -2.29 28.44 17.01
CA LYS A 117 -2.41 27.04 16.54
C LYS A 117 -3.27 26.23 17.53
N ILE A 118 -4.20 25.45 17.01
CA ILE A 118 -5.07 24.54 17.76
C ILE A 118 -4.96 23.16 17.12
N TYR A 119 -4.73 22.13 17.93
CA TYR A 119 -4.48 20.76 17.46
C TYR A 119 -5.67 19.85 17.78
N SER A 120 -5.90 18.89 16.89
CA SER A 120 -6.88 17.81 17.07
C SER A 120 -6.31 16.63 17.87
N ASN A 121 -7.15 15.63 18.13
CA ASN A 121 -6.71 14.30 18.55
C ASN A 121 -5.88 13.61 17.45
N ARG A 122 -5.02 12.66 17.86
CA ARG A 122 -4.37 11.74 16.92
C ARG A 122 -5.39 10.77 16.32
N VAL A 123 -5.13 10.36 15.08
CA VAL A 123 -5.79 9.24 14.40
C VAL A 123 -4.70 8.36 13.78
N SER A 124 -4.53 7.16 14.31
CA SER A 124 -3.52 6.20 13.83
C SER A 124 -4.10 5.35 12.69
N ILE A 125 -3.41 5.31 11.55
CA ILE A 125 -3.76 4.50 10.39
C ILE A 125 -2.58 3.60 10.04
N ARG A 126 -2.86 2.31 9.84
CA ARG A 126 -1.89 1.33 9.37
C ARG A 126 -2.05 1.16 7.87
N VAL A 127 -1.02 1.51 7.11
CA VAL A 127 -0.94 1.28 5.68
C VAL A 127 -0.12 0.00 5.42
N ILE A 128 -0.58 -0.88 4.55
CA ILE A 128 0.05 -2.18 4.26
C ILE A 128 0.37 -2.35 2.78
N TYR A 129 1.42 -3.12 2.47
CA TYR A 129 1.70 -3.55 1.10
C TYR A 129 0.57 -4.46 0.56
N PRO A 130 0.31 -4.45 -0.76
CA PRO A 130 -0.69 -5.32 -1.38
C PRO A 130 -0.36 -6.80 -1.22
N ASP A 131 -1.39 -7.65 -1.22
CA ASP A 131 -1.26 -9.11 -1.11
C ASP A 131 -1.00 -9.75 -2.48
N ILE A 132 -0.04 -10.65 -2.58
CA ILE A 132 0.44 -11.29 -3.82
C ILE A 132 -0.67 -11.95 -4.66
N THR A 133 -1.87 -12.15 -4.12
CA THR A 133 -3.07 -12.49 -4.91
C THR A 133 -3.33 -11.51 -6.06
N PHE A 134 -2.98 -10.22 -5.95
CA PHE A 134 -3.16 -9.27 -7.06
C PHE A 134 -2.39 -9.73 -8.33
N ILE A 135 -1.24 -10.38 -8.17
CA ILE A 135 -0.42 -10.91 -9.27
C ILE A 135 -1.08 -12.12 -9.95
N GLN A 136 -1.89 -12.86 -9.21
CA GLN A 136 -2.64 -14.01 -9.75
C GLN A 136 -3.89 -13.58 -10.52
N GLU A 137 -4.44 -12.42 -10.17
CA GLU A 137 -5.69 -11.85 -10.71
C GLU A 137 -5.42 -10.86 -11.86
N ASP A 138 -4.35 -10.07 -11.80
CA ASP A 138 -3.95 -9.08 -12.81
C ASP A 138 -3.07 -9.71 -13.91
N ARG A 139 -3.70 -10.52 -14.78
CA ARG A 139 -3.05 -11.18 -15.92
C ARG A 139 -2.65 -10.23 -17.05
N GLU A 140 -3.19 -9.02 -17.08
CA GLU A 140 -2.91 -8.00 -18.12
C GLU A 140 -1.80 -7.03 -17.69
N SER A 141 -1.25 -7.18 -16.47
CA SER A 141 -0.23 -6.28 -15.93
C SER A 141 1.08 -6.32 -16.73
N PRO A 142 1.80 -5.19 -16.90
CA PRO A 142 3.04 -5.12 -17.68
C PRO A 142 4.14 -6.10 -17.23
N PHE A 143 4.21 -6.45 -15.93
CA PHE A 143 5.20 -7.42 -15.45
C PHE A 143 4.93 -8.85 -15.93
N MET A 144 3.70 -9.22 -16.31
CA MET A 144 3.38 -10.57 -16.79
C MET A 144 4.13 -10.88 -18.10
N SER A 145 4.14 -9.94 -19.05
CA SER A 145 4.92 -10.08 -20.29
C SER A 145 6.43 -10.17 -20.05
N GLU A 146 6.94 -9.55 -18.97
CA GLU A 146 8.36 -9.64 -18.59
C GLU A 146 8.69 -10.98 -17.92
N MET A 147 7.74 -11.57 -17.17
CA MET A 147 7.88 -12.94 -16.63
C MET A 147 7.95 -13.97 -17.78
N ASP A 148 7.07 -13.83 -18.78
CA ASP A 148 7.07 -14.67 -19.99
C ASP A 148 8.37 -14.48 -20.81
N ALA A 149 8.83 -13.24 -21.00
CA ALA A 149 10.08 -12.95 -21.72
C ALA A 149 11.33 -13.52 -21.02
N ALA A 150 11.38 -13.44 -19.68
CA ALA A 150 12.45 -14.04 -18.87
C ALA A 150 12.40 -15.57 -18.90
N TRP A 151 11.22 -16.18 -19.03
CA TRP A 151 11.07 -17.61 -19.26
C TRP A 151 11.59 -18.02 -20.64
N ASP A 152 11.21 -17.32 -21.70
CA ASP A 152 11.69 -17.58 -23.06
C ASP A 152 13.22 -17.43 -23.17
N GLU A 153 13.82 -16.43 -22.50
CA GLU A 153 15.28 -16.31 -22.49
C GLU A 153 15.97 -17.38 -21.60
N MET A 154 15.30 -17.87 -20.54
CA MET A 154 15.76 -19.05 -19.78
C MET A 154 15.79 -20.29 -20.67
N LEU A 155 14.74 -20.53 -21.46
CA LEU A 155 14.66 -21.63 -22.42
C LEU A 155 15.74 -21.51 -23.51
N ALA A 156 15.95 -20.31 -24.05
CA ALA A 156 16.93 -20.04 -25.09
C ALA A 156 18.39 -20.15 -24.60
N SER A 157 18.67 -19.71 -23.38
CA SER A 157 20.03 -19.75 -22.79
C SER A 157 20.38 -21.10 -22.18
N SER A 158 19.39 -21.92 -21.85
CA SER A 158 19.60 -23.33 -21.51
C SER A 158 19.94 -24.11 -22.78
N ASN A 159 21.20 -24.41 -23.08
CA ASN A 159 21.55 -25.16 -24.31
C ASN A 159 21.43 -26.68 -24.11
N ALA A 160 20.60 -27.36 -24.91
CA ALA A 160 20.42 -28.82 -24.87
C ALA A 160 21.69 -29.62 -25.22
N LYS A 161 22.65 -29.02 -25.94
CA LYS A 161 23.90 -29.69 -26.33
C LYS A 161 24.97 -29.70 -25.24
N ASP A 162 24.98 -28.67 -24.40
CA ASP A 162 26.00 -28.46 -23.35
C ASP A 162 25.43 -28.68 -21.94
N HIS A 163 24.12 -28.97 -21.85
CA HIS A 163 23.34 -29.14 -20.61
C HIS A 163 23.50 -27.98 -19.61
N CYS A 164 23.83 -26.79 -20.11
CA CYS A 164 23.90 -25.56 -19.33
C CYS A 164 22.50 -25.09 -18.93
N ARG A 165 22.37 -24.64 -17.69
CA ARG A 165 21.15 -24.12 -17.07
C ARG A 165 21.45 -22.75 -16.45
N ARG A 166 20.51 -21.82 -16.52
CA ARG A 166 20.63 -20.48 -15.95
C ARG A 166 19.25 -20.00 -15.52
N GLU A 167 19.11 -19.59 -14.26
CA GLU A 167 17.90 -18.91 -13.78
C GLU A 167 17.97 -17.44 -14.15
N MET A 168 16.80 -16.82 -14.25
CA MET A 168 16.63 -15.39 -14.47
C MET A 168 15.60 -14.87 -13.50
N GLY A 169 15.69 -13.60 -13.12
CA GLY A 169 14.72 -13.01 -12.22
C GLY A 169 14.84 -11.50 -12.12
N PHE A 170 13.82 -10.87 -11.55
CA PHE A 170 13.76 -9.43 -11.31
C PHE A 170 12.94 -9.12 -10.06
N ILE A 171 13.00 -7.88 -9.61
CA ILE A 171 12.09 -7.33 -8.60
C ILE A 171 10.85 -6.81 -9.32
N ILE A 172 9.67 -7.07 -8.77
CA ILE A 172 8.43 -6.39 -9.17
C ILE A 172 8.26 -5.19 -8.25
N TYR A 173 8.06 -4.02 -8.85
CA TYR A 173 7.88 -2.74 -8.17
C TYR A 173 6.43 -2.25 -8.30
N MET A 174 5.98 -1.49 -7.30
CA MET A 174 4.80 -0.62 -7.40
C MET A 174 5.22 0.85 -7.33
N THR A 175 4.44 1.70 -8.00
CA THR A 175 4.38 3.15 -7.77
C THR A 175 2.92 3.58 -7.63
N VAL A 176 2.65 4.47 -6.67
CA VAL A 176 1.32 5.05 -6.41
C VAL A 176 1.27 6.44 -7.06
N SER A 177 0.24 6.74 -7.85
CA SER A 177 0.02 8.09 -8.40
C SER A 177 -0.29 9.10 -7.29
N ASP A 178 0.20 10.33 -7.43
CA ASP A 178 -0.16 11.45 -6.54
C ASP A 178 -1.57 12.00 -6.82
N ILE A 179 -2.19 11.60 -7.93
CA ILE A 179 -3.56 11.96 -8.30
C ILE A 179 -4.56 10.98 -7.67
N ILE A 180 -5.50 11.51 -6.88
CA ILE A 180 -6.53 10.72 -6.19
C ILE A 180 -7.40 9.96 -7.20
N GLY A 181 -7.40 8.63 -7.09
CA GLY A 181 -8.23 7.75 -7.91
C GLY A 181 -7.62 7.37 -9.26
N GLU A 182 -6.35 7.71 -9.51
CA GLU A 182 -5.57 7.10 -10.59
C GLU A 182 -4.96 5.75 -10.16
N ASP A 183 -4.50 4.99 -11.16
CA ASP A 183 -4.06 3.61 -11.00
C ASP A 183 -2.74 3.48 -10.23
N VAL A 184 -2.62 2.38 -9.47
CA VAL A 184 -1.33 1.86 -9.01
C VAL A 184 -0.63 1.19 -10.19
N ILE A 185 0.59 1.61 -10.50
CA ILE A 185 1.36 1.03 -11.61
C ILE A 185 2.30 -0.03 -11.05
N PHE A 186 2.20 -1.25 -11.60
CA PHE A 186 3.11 -2.37 -11.33
C PHE A 186 4.02 -2.62 -12.53
N TYR A 187 5.31 -2.88 -12.28
CA TYR A 187 6.29 -3.13 -13.35
C TYR A 187 7.45 -4.02 -12.88
N ALA A 188 8.12 -4.66 -13.84
CA ALA A 188 9.37 -5.36 -13.61
C ALA A 188 10.55 -4.37 -13.56
N GLY A 189 11.49 -4.59 -12.64
CA GLY A 189 12.82 -4.00 -12.70
C GLY A 189 13.75 -4.72 -13.68
N ASP A 190 15.02 -4.34 -13.67
CA ASP A 190 16.05 -4.93 -14.55
C ASP A 190 16.14 -6.47 -14.40
N LEU A 191 16.19 -7.15 -15.55
CA LEU A 191 16.39 -8.60 -15.62
C LEU A 191 17.80 -8.99 -15.14
N VAL A 192 17.86 -9.75 -14.05
CA VAL A 192 19.09 -10.26 -13.46
C VAL A 192 19.32 -11.71 -13.90
N TYR A 193 20.56 -12.00 -14.28
CA TYR A 193 20.98 -13.34 -14.71
C TYR A 193 21.66 -14.11 -13.58
N GLY A 194 21.14 -15.28 -13.28
CA GLY A 194 21.80 -16.26 -12.44
C GLY A 194 23.08 -16.82 -13.06
N ARG A 195 23.86 -17.55 -12.26
CA ARG A 195 25.10 -18.16 -12.75
C ARG A 195 24.79 -19.31 -13.71
N THR A 196 25.28 -19.22 -14.95
CA THR A 196 25.25 -20.35 -15.91
C THR A 196 25.99 -21.55 -15.34
N ASN A 197 25.31 -22.70 -15.28
CA ASN A 197 25.82 -23.92 -14.71
C ASN A 197 25.56 -25.12 -15.64
N CYS A 198 26.65 -25.67 -16.18
CA CYS A 198 26.65 -26.85 -17.06
C CYS A 198 27.06 -28.14 -16.31
N SER A 199 27.17 -28.07 -14.98
CA SER A 199 27.39 -29.21 -14.09
C SER A 199 26.07 -29.64 -13.45
N CYS A 200 25.98 -30.90 -13.08
CA CYS A 200 24.88 -31.44 -12.26
C CYS A 200 25.15 -31.39 -10.76
N SER A 201 26.36 -30.96 -10.35
CA SER A 201 26.78 -30.95 -8.95
C SER A 201 26.19 -29.82 -8.11
N LEU A 202 25.59 -28.82 -8.75
CA LEU A 202 24.98 -27.64 -8.11
C LEU A 202 23.69 -27.30 -8.88
N PRO A 203 22.65 -26.77 -8.21
CA PRO A 203 21.60 -26.05 -8.91
C PRO A 203 22.18 -24.75 -9.52
N PRO A 204 21.58 -24.20 -10.58
CA PRO A 204 21.75 -22.78 -10.87
C PRO A 204 21.14 -21.95 -9.72
N ASN A 205 21.47 -20.66 -9.66
CA ASN A 205 20.82 -19.73 -8.73
C ASN A 205 20.84 -18.31 -9.31
N VAL A 206 19.77 -17.56 -9.11
CA VAL A 206 19.73 -16.10 -9.30
C VAL A 206 19.58 -15.39 -7.94
N THR A 207 20.15 -14.19 -7.82
CA THR A 207 19.93 -13.34 -6.64
C THR A 207 19.66 -11.93 -7.11
N VAL A 208 18.43 -11.50 -6.93
CA VAL A 208 17.98 -10.13 -7.16
C VAL A 208 18.27 -9.27 -5.92
N THR A 209 18.62 -8.02 -6.15
CA THR A 209 18.82 -6.99 -5.11
C THR A 209 17.62 -6.06 -5.13
N ILE A 210 17.07 -5.75 -3.96
CA ILE A 210 16.03 -4.73 -3.81
C ILE A 210 16.69 -3.36 -3.94
N ASP A 211 16.24 -2.56 -4.90
CA ASP A 211 16.63 -1.17 -5.08
C ASP A 211 15.37 -0.30 -4.98
N ASP A 212 14.92 -0.03 -3.75
CA ASP A 212 13.84 0.94 -3.50
C ASP A 212 14.41 2.35 -3.73
N GLU A 213 13.94 3.05 -4.76
CA GLU A 213 14.45 4.37 -5.08
C GLU A 213 13.80 5.43 -4.18
N ILE A 214 14.64 5.98 -3.30
CA ILE A 214 14.36 7.09 -2.38
C ILE A 214 13.14 6.84 -1.49
N ILE A 215 13.41 6.49 -0.22
CA ILE A 215 12.42 6.47 0.85
C ILE A 215 11.93 7.91 1.11
N MET A 216 10.92 8.35 0.37
CA MET A 216 10.21 9.60 0.62
C MET A 216 9.35 9.49 1.89
N GLY A 217 8.74 10.60 2.31
CA GLY A 217 7.77 10.57 3.41
C GLY A 217 6.48 9.83 3.05
N PRO A 218 5.60 9.56 4.04
CA PRO A 218 4.27 8.97 3.80
C PRO A 218 3.32 9.85 2.99
N ASP A 219 3.72 11.08 2.71
CA ASP A 219 3.02 12.13 1.98
C ASP A 219 3.32 12.19 0.48
N LEU A 220 4.29 11.41 -0.01
CA LEU A 220 4.84 11.52 -1.37
C LEU A 220 4.97 10.16 -2.07
N PRO A 221 4.78 10.11 -3.41
CA PRO A 221 4.91 8.89 -4.19
C PRO A 221 6.34 8.35 -4.17
N GLY A 222 6.50 7.04 -4.36
CA GLY A 222 7.80 6.37 -4.36
C GLY A 222 7.78 5.04 -5.11
N ARG A 223 8.97 4.47 -5.36
CA ARG A 223 9.14 3.11 -5.90
C ARG A 223 9.34 2.12 -4.77
N TYR A 224 8.50 1.09 -4.71
CA TYR A 224 8.58 0.06 -3.68
C TYR A 224 8.60 -1.34 -4.29
N ALA A 225 9.58 -2.16 -3.93
CA ALA A 225 9.57 -3.58 -4.23
C ALA A 225 8.42 -4.26 -3.48
N ILE A 226 7.63 -5.09 -4.17
CA ILE A 226 6.44 -5.78 -3.61
C ILE A 226 6.50 -7.30 -3.75
N ALA A 227 7.25 -7.80 -4.73
CA ALA A 227 7.52 -9.21 -4.94
C ALA A 227 8.86 -9.37 -5.65
N TRP A 228 9.43 -10.57 -5.60
CA TRP A 228 10.49 -10.96 -6.52
C TRP A 228 10.05 -12.15 -7.36
N PHE A 229 10.61 -12.22 -8.57
CA PHE A 229 10.33 -13.27 -9.53
C PHE A 229 11.61 -13.97 -9.98
N HIS A 230 11.55 -15.28 -10.20
CA HIS A 230 12.57 -16.01 -10.96
C HIS A 230 12.02 -17.20 -11.78
N THR A 231 12.89 -17.80 -12.59
CA THR A 231 12.58 -18.95 -13.46
C THR A 231 13.38 -20.19 -13.05
N HIS A 232 12.74 -21.38 -13.06
CA HIS A 232 13.40 -22.66 -12.81
C HIS A 232 13.61 -23.48 -14.10
N PRO A 233 14.86 -23.77 -14.53
CA PRO A 233 15.14 -24.64 -15.68
C PRO A 233 14.89 -26.14 -15.40
N VAL A 234 14.75 -26.95 -16.46
CA VAL A 234 14.70 -28.42 -16.37
C VAL A 234 16.06 -28.98 -15.93
N ASN A 235 16.07 -30.13 -15.24
CA ASN A 235 17.28 -30.87 -14.87
C ASN A 235 17.85 -31.75 -16.01
N ASP A 236 18.00 -31.17 -17.21
CA ASP A 236 18.43 -31.87 -18.43
C ASP A 236 19.80 -32.57 -18.35
N CYS A 237 20.65 -32.20 -17.37
CA CYS A 237 22.05 -32.58 -17.39
C CYS A 237 22.34 -34.01 -16.89
N CYS A 238 21.40 -34.65 -16.18
CA CYS A 238 21.63 -35.98 -15.60
C CYS A 238 20.39 -36.89 -15.50
N GLY A 239 19.28 -36.57 -16.17
CA GLY A 239 18.09 -37.45 -16.21
C GLY A 239 17.48 -37.73 -14.83
N GLY A 240 17.65 -36.79 -13.89
CA GLY A 240 17.12 -36.86 -12.53
C GLY A 240 16.08 -35.78 -12.34
N GLY A 241 14.87 -36.17 -11.95
CA GLY A 241 13.80 -35.23 -11.66
C GLY A 241 14.07 -34.34 -10.44
N ARG A 242 13.31 -33.24 -10.34
CA ARG A 242 13.25 -32.37 -9.16
C ARG A 242 11.81 -32.07 -8.80
N ASN A 243 11.59 -31.63 -7.57
CA ASN A 243 10.31 -31.03 -7.20
C ASN A 243 10.07 -29.76 -8.04
N VAL A 244 8.80 -29.47 -8.30
CA VAL A 244 8.35 -28.21 -8.93
C VAL A 244 7.97 -27.18 -7.87
N GLY A 245 7.99 -25.91 -8.27
CA GLY A 245 7.73 -24.77 -7.40
C GLY A 245 8.97 -24.35 -6.61
N ALA A 246 8.77 -23.53 -5.59
CA ALA A 246 9.85 -22.95 -4.81
C ALA A 246 10.73 -24.00 -4.12
N SER A 247 12.05 -23.77 -4.17
CA SER A 247 13.04 -24.49 -3.37
C SER A 247 13.06 -24.01 -1.91
N ASN A 248 13.77 -24.73 -1.04
CA ASN A 248 13.95 -24.27 0.34
C ASN A 248 14.77 -22.98 0.40
N GLU A 249 15.71 -22.83 -0.53
CA GLU A 249 16.55 -21.67 -0.73
C GLU A 249 15.73 -20.43 -1.12
N ASP A 250 14.70 -20.60 -1.95
CA ASP A 250 13.76 -19.54 -2.33
C ASP A 250 12.93 -19.07 -1.14
N GLU A 251 12.34 -20.00 -0.38
CA GLU A 251 11.60 -19.69 0.84
C GLU A 251 12.48 -18.98 1.88
N MET A 252 13.76 -19.40 2.01
CA MET A 252 14.73 -18.75 2.89
C MET A 252 15.09 -17.33 2.43
N GLU A 253 15.30 -17.10 1.13
CA GLU A 253 15.59 -15.76 0.62
C GLU A 253 14.36 -14.84 0.63
N ALA A 254 13.15 -15.36 0.39
CA ALA A 254 11.90 -14.61 0.55
C ALA A 254 11.67 -14.19 2.01
N ALA A 255 11.86 -15.10 2.96
CA ALA A 255 11.76 -14.79 4.39
C ALA A 255 12.83 -13.79 4.85
N LYS A 256 14.06 -13.88 4.31
CA LYS A 256 15.17 -12.97 4.61
C LYS A 256 15.00 -11.57 4.00
N LYS A 257 14.40 -11.49 2.80
CA LYS A 257 14.03 -10.24 2.12
C LYS A 257 12.73 -9.64 2.64
N GLU A 258 11.97 -10.39 3.43
CA GLU A 258 10.60 -10.06 3.84
C GLU A 258 9.70 -9.75 2.64
N LEU A 259 9.93 -10.44 1.51
CA LEU A 259 9.36 -10.14 0.21
C LEU A 259 8.69 -11.39 -0.38
N PRO A 260 7.42 -11.31 -0.82
CA PRO A 260 6.73 -12.37 -1.55
C PRO A 260 7.51 -12.84 -2.77
N GLY A 261 7.48 -14.14 -3.04
CA GLY A 261 8.19 -14.76 -4.16
C GLY A 261 7.26 -15.36 -5.20
N LEU A 262 7.68 -15.30 -6.46
CA LEU A 262 7.05 -15.92 -7.62
C LEU A 262 8.11 -16.75 -8.35
N VAL A 263 7.81 -17.99 -8.67
CA VAL A 263 8.65 -18.78 -9.57
C VAL A 263 7.85 -19.33 -10.73
N TYR A 264 8.31 -19.07 -11.95
CA TYR A 264 7.86 -19.80 -13.13
C TYR A 264 8.56 -21.16 -13.13
N ASP A 265 7.77 -22.22 -13.07
CA ASP A 265 8.25 -23.59 -13.08
C ASP A 265 7.25 -24.51 -13.78
N TYR A 266 7.70 -25.69 -14.17
CA TYR A 266 6.93 -26.67 -14.93
C TYR A 266 5.72 -27.20 -14.14
N VAL A 267 4.68 -27.59 -14.86
CA VAL A 267 3.60 -28.42 -14.33
C VAL A 267 4.16 -29.84 -14.08
N PRO A 268 3.93 -30.43 -12.90
CA PRO A 268 4.53 -31.73 -12.56
C PRO A 268 3.84 -32.86 -13.34
N THR A 269 4.62 -33.79 -13.87
CA THR A 269 4.08 -34.96 -14.60
C THR A 269 3.51 -36.02 -13.65
N PHE A 270 4.09 -36.17 -12.46
CA PHE A 270 3.53 -36.99 -11.38
C PHE A 270 4.08 -36.56 -10.01
N GLY A 271 3.25 -36.59 -8.96
CA GLY A 271 3.71 -36.49 -7.57
C GLY A 271 4.42 -35.20 -7.16
N GLY A 272 4.23 -34.09 -7.90
CA GLY A 272 4.95 -32.83 -7.65
C GLY A 272 6.37 -32.79 -8.22
N ILE A 273 6.72 -33.72 -9.12
CA ILE A 273 8.05 -33.84 -9.72
C ILE A 273 7.97 -33.52 -11.22
N VAL A 274 8.99 -32.80 -11.70
CA VAL A 274 9.34 -32.66 -13.12
C VAL A 274 10.56 -33.56 -13.39
N ASP A 275 10.53 -34.35 -14.46
CA ASP A 275 11.62 -35.26 -14.80
C ASP A 275 12.77 -34.51 -15.50
N GLY A 276 14.00 -35.05 -15.43
CA GLY A 276 15.17 -34.54 -16.16
C GLY A 276 15.11 -34.78 -17.68
N TYR A 277 13.99 -35.34 -18.17
CA TYR A 277 13.66 -35.53 -19.59
C TYR A 277 12.37 -34.81 -20.02
N THR A 278 11.80 -33.97 -19.14
CA THR A 278 10.62 -33.16 -19.49
C THR A 278 10.94 -32.25 -20.69
N ASP A 279 10.01 -32.14 -21.63
CA ASP A 279 10.14 -31.19 -22.74
C ASP A 279 10.30 -29.77 -22.19
N ARG A 280 11.29 -29.04 -22.68
CA ARG A 280 11.55 -27.66 -22.29
C ARG A 280 10.38 -26.72 -22.63
N ASN A 281 9.57 -27.09 -23.61
CA ASN A 281 8.36 -26.37 -23.98
C ASN A 281 7.11 -26.96 -23.30
N ALA A 282 7.27 -27.81 -22.27
CA ALA A 282 6.15 -28.29 -21.48
C ALA A 282 5.46 -27.13 -20.74
N GLU A 283 4.21 -27.38 -20.35
CA GLU A 283 3.39 -26.43 -19.61
C GLU A 283 4.08 -25.98 -18.32
N HIS A 284 4.02 -24.68 -18.05
CA HIS A 284 4.61 -24.02 -16.90
C HIS A 284 3.58 -23.11 -16.23
N VAL A 285 3.74 -22.87 -14.94
CA VAL A 285 2.83 -22.08 -14.11
C VAL A 285 3.61 -21.28 -13.06
N ILE A 286 2.95 -20.26 -12.52
CA ILE A 286 3.43 -19.51 -11.35
C ILE A 286 3.21 -20.33 -10.10
N TYR A 287 4.26 -20.52 -9.31
CA TYR A 287 4.17 -20.89 -7.91
C TYR A 287 4.47 -19.66 -7.04
N VAL A 288 3.57 -19.35 -6.12
CA VAL A 288 3.73 -18.29 -5.12
C VAL A 288 4.36 -18.88 -3.86
N PHE A 289 5.31 -18.17 -3.26
CA PHE A 289 6.02 -18.61 -2.05
C PHE A 289 6.41 -17.43 -1.15
N GLY A 290 6.93 -17.72 0.05
CA GLY A 290 7.30 -16.70 1.03
C GLY A 290 6.09 -16.04 1.73
N PRO A 291 6.24 -14.80 2.24
CA PRO A 291 5.15 -14.07 2.87
C PRO A 291 4.10 -13.64 1.83
N LYS A 292 2.85 -13.45 2.26
CA LYS A 292 1.76 -13.01 1.36
C LYS A 292 1.90 -11.57 0.84
N ARG A 293 2.63 -10.73 1.56
CA ARG A 293 2.89 -9.32 1.23
C ARG A 293 4.25 -8.94 1.80
N ARG A 294 4.86 -7.88 1.30
CA ARG A 294 6.08 -7.35 1.91
C ARG A 294 5.83 -6.96 3.37
N THR A 295 6.76 -7.27 4.27
CA THR A 295 6.70 -6.85 5.69
C THR A 295 7.75 -5.79 6.02
N PHE A 296 7.59 -5.14 7.18
CA PHE A 296 8.29 -3.90 7.52
C PHE A 296 9.71 -4.11 8.02
N LYS A 297 10.68 -3.84 7.15
CA LYS A 297 12.01 -3.31 7.47
C LYS A 297 12.43 -2.28 6.43
#